data_AF-A0A2M9QBC1-F1
#
_entry.id   AF-A0A2M9QBC1-F1
#
_cell.length_a   1.000
_cell.length_b   1.000
_cell.length_c   1.000
_cell.angle_alpha   90.00
_cell.angle_beta   90.00
_cell.angle_gamma   90.00
#
_symmetry.space_group_name_H-M   'P 1'
#
loop_
_entity.id
_entity.type
_entity.pdbx_description
1 polymer ?
#
loop_
_entity_poly.entity_id
_entity_poly.type
_entity_poly.pdbx_seq_one_letter_code
_entity_poly.pdbx_strand_id
1 'polypeptide(L)'
;IADGDLTAEQIHIKNRDEVGDLALAFNQMAVNLKDLITNVRHNTVQVSGSSAELTASAEQTIQATEQITSSIQEVASGSEAQGKNATESSAAMKTMTKGIQQLAATTSAVSELAIETNTEANKGNESLHRVITQMDTINAAVLESASVVKNLGNHSVEIGNIIGLITDIAEQTNLLALNAAIEAARAGDHGRGFAVVADEVKKLADQSKQSAEQIASLISEIQQDTNRAVTVMDTGTQEVQVGMRVVKVAEEGFSKIVELIEQVSHQIQEATTV
;
A
#
# COMPACT_ATOMS: atom_id res chain seq x y z
N ILE A 1 -72.20 54.15 -79.45
CA ILE A 1 -70.77 54.49 -79.18
C ILE A 1 -70.62 55.68 -78.25
N ALA A 2 -71.10 56.89 -78.59
CA ALA A 2 -70.90 58.09 -77.74
C ALA A 2 -71.45 57.92 -76.31
N ASP A 3 -72.61 57.26 -76.17
CA ASP A 3 -73.21 56.94 -74.86
C ASP A 3 -72.59 55.70 -74.18
N GLY A 4 -71.49 55.16 -74.69
CA GLY A 4 -70.82 53.98 -74.13
C GLY A 4 -71.48 52.63 -74.42
N ASP A 5 -72.65 52.61 -75.06
CA ASP A 5 -73.29 51.37 -75.52
C ASP A 5 -72.59 50.83 -76.80
N LEU A 6 -71.90 49.70 -76.63
CA LEU A 6 -71.23 48.92 -77.67
C LEU A 6 -71.98 47.61 -77.99
N THR A 7 -73.23 47.48 -77.54
CA THR A 7 -74.12 46.33 -77.79
C THR A 7 -75.16 46.58 -78.88
N ALA A 8 -75.26 47.82 -79.37
CA ALA A 8 -76.15 48.21 -80.45
C ALA A 8 -75.91 47.40 -81.74
N GLU A 9 -76.98 47.18 -82.52
CA GLU A 9 -76.91 46.51 -83.81
C GLU A 9 -76.01 47.27 -84.80
N GLN A 10 -75.34 46.52 -85.68
CA GLN A 10 -74.48 47.10 -86.71
C GLN A 10 -75.28 48.03 -87.63
N ILE A 11 -74.67 49.13 -88.05
CA ILE A 11 -75.29 50.08 -88.97
C ILE A 11 -75.31 49.45 -90.37
N HIS A 12 -76.49 49.18 -90.91
CA HIS A 12 -76.67 48.57 -92.24
C HIS A 12 -77.08 49.62 -93.28
N ILE A 13 -76.17 49.96 -94.19
CA ILE A 13 -76.43 50.88 -95.31
C ILE A 13 -76.18 50.13 -96.63
N LYS A 14 -77.06 50.30 -97.63
CA LYS A 14 -76.98 49.60 -98.93
C LYS A 14 -76.25 50.40 -100.02
N ASN A 15 -75.82 51.62 -99.71
CA ASN A 15 -75.13 52.51 -100.64
C ASN A 15 -73.66 52.10 -100.82
N ARG A 16 -73.13 52.34 -102.02
CA ARG A 16 -71.72 52.15 -102.38
C ARG A 16 -71.05 53.51 -102.61
N ASP A 17 -71.16 54.37 -101.60
CA ASP A 17 -70.63 55.73 -101.54
C ASP A 17 -69.82 55.92 -100.24
N GLU A 18 -69.26 57.11 -100.05
CA GLU A 18 -68.43 57.47 -98.90
C GLU A 18 -69.17 57.29 -97.55
N VAL A 19 -70.51 57.35 -97.56
CA VAL A 19 -71.35 57.11 -96.38
C VAL A 19 -71.42 55.62 -96.05
N GLY A 20 -71.47 54.75 -97.07
CA GLY A 20 -71.33 53.29 -96.91
C GLY A 20 -69.98 52.89 -96.32
N ASP A 21 -68.88 53.45 -96.83
CA ASP A 21 -67.53 53.18 -96.33
C ASP A 21 -67.34 53.67 -94.88
N LEU A 22 -67.90 54.84 -94.54
CA LEU A 22 -67.89 55.37 -93.17
C LEU A 22 -68.66 54.46 -92.20
N ALA A 23 -69.83 53.94 -92.60
CA ALA A 23 -70.60 53.02 -91.77
C ALA A 23 -69.85 51.70 -91.50
N LEU A 24 -69.16 51.15 -92.50
CA LEU A 24 -68.29 49.98 -92.34
C LEU A 24 -67.12 50.26 -91.38
N ALA A 25 -66.43 51.38 -91.55
CA ALA A 25 -65.34 51.78 -90.65
C ALA A 25 -65.83 52.00 -89.20
N PHE A 26 -67.02 52.57 -89.03
CA PHE A 26 -67.62 52.80 -87.71
C PHE A 26 -68.05 51.49 -87.03
N ASN A 27 -68.61 50.54 -87.78
CA ASN A 27 -68.89 49.19 -87.28
C ASN A 27 -67.60 48.48 -86.86
N GLN A 28 -66.53 48.56 -87.66
CA GLN A 28 -65.22 47.98 -87.32
C GLN A 28 -64.63 48.63 -86.06
N MET A 29 -64.75 49.96 -85.91
CA MET A 29 -64.35 50.67 -84.71
C MET A 29 -65.13 50.21 -83.48
N ALA A 30 -66.45 50.02 -83.59
CA ALA A 30 -67.29 49.52 -82.50
C ALA A 30 -66.86 48.12 -82.05
N VAL A 31 -66.57 47.22 -83.01
CA VAL A 31 -66.05 45.88 -82.73
C VAL A 31 -64.68 45.95 -82.04
N ASN A 32 -63.73 46.72 -82.60
CA ASN A 32 -62.39 46.87 -82.00
C ASN A 32 -62.45 47.46 -80.58
N LEU A 33 -63.33 48.44 -80.33
CA LEU A 33 -63.54 49.01 -78.99
C LEU A 33 -64.12 47.97 -78.03
N LYS A 34 -65.10 47.17 -78.47
CA LYS A 34 -65.69 46.10 -77.65
C LYS A 34 -64.65 45.04 -77.28
N ASP A 35 -63.80 44.65 -78.23
CA ASP A 35 -62.70 43.71 -77.99
C ASP A 35 -61.66 44.29 -77.03
N LEU A 36 -61.31 45.57 -77.19
CA LEU A 36 -60.40 46.29 -76.29
C LEU A 36 -60.95 46.32 -74.86
N ILE A 37 -62.22 46.68 -74.67
CA ILE A 37 -62.88 46.69 -73.34
C ILE A 37 -62.95 45.27 -72.76
N THR A 38 -63.22 44.26 -73.58
CA THR A 38 -63.24 42.86 -73.14
C THR A 38 -61.86 42.39 -72.68
N ASN A 39 -60.80 42.74 -73.41
CA ASN A 39 -59.41 42.45 -73.07
C ASN A 39 -58.96 43.21 -71.82
N VAL A 40 -59.33 44.50 -71.69
CA VAL A 40 -59.07 45.30 -70.47
C VAL A 40 -59.72 44.64 -69.27
N ARG A 41 -61.00 44.25 -69.38
CA ARG A 41 -61.70 43.54 -68.30
C ARG A 41 -61.00 42.23 -67.95
N HIS A 42 -60.60 41.43 -68.93
CA HIS A 42 -59.88 40.18 -68.70
C HIS A 42 -58.55 40.41 -67.97
N ASN A 43 -57.76 41.37 -68.44
CA ASN A 43 -56.49 41.76 -67.83
C ASN A 43 -56.69 42.27 -66.39
N THR A 44 -57.73 43.08 -66.12
CA THR A 44 -58.03 43.56 -64.77
C THR A 44 -58.36 42.39 -63.83
N VAL A 45 -59.12 41.39 -64.29
CA VAL A 45 -59.40 40.18 -63.49
C VAL A 45 -58.12 39.38 -63.22
N GLN A 46 -57.25 39.20 -64.23
CA GLN A 46 -55.96 38.52 -64.04
C GLN A 46 -55.06 39.28 -63.06
N VAL A 47 -54.92 40.60 -63.23
CA VAL A 47 -54.16 41.46 -62.31
C VAL A 47 -54.71 41.36 -60.89
N SER A 48 -56.04 41.39 -60.71
CA SER A 48 -56.66 41.22 -59.38
C SER A 48 -56.33 39.86 -58.77
N GLY A 49 -56.31 38.79 -59.57
CA GLY A 49 -55.94 37.44 -59.12
C GLY A 49 -54.46 37.36 -58.71
N SER A 50 -53.56 37.87 -59.56
CA SER A 50 -52.12 37.93 -59.26
C SER A 50 -51.81 38.80 -58.04
N SER A 51 -52.52 39.92 -57.85
CA SER A 51 -52.38 40.73 -56.64
C SER A 51 -52.80 39.98 -55.38
N ALA A 52 -53.90 39.21 -55.43
CA ALA A 52 -54.33 38.40 -54.28
C ALA A 52 -53.32 37.29 -53.94
N GLU A 53 -52.77 36.62 -54.96
CA GLU A 53 -51.72 35.61 -54.80
C GLU A 53 -50.42 36.22 -54.23
N LEU A 54 -50.06 37.43 -54.67
CA LEU A 54 -48.93 38.17 -54.13
C LEU A 54 -49.15 38.55 -52.66
N THR A 55 -50.35 38.98 -52.28
CA THR A 55 -50.69 39.25 -50.87
C THR A 55 -50.55 37.99 -50.02
N ALA A 56 -51.10 36.85 -50.46
CA ALA A 56 -50.96 35.59 -49.75
C ALA A 56 -49.48 35.16 -49.62
N SER A 57 -48.69 35.32 -50.69
CA SER A 57 -47.25 35.01 -50.68
C SER A 57 -46.48 35.94 -49.72
N ALA A 58 -46.86 37.21 -49.65
CA ALA A 58 -46.27 38.17 -48.72
C ALA A 58 -46.58 37.81 -47.26
N GLU A 59 -47.83 37.41 -46.96
CA GLU A 59 -48.22 36.94 -45.63
C GLU A 59 -47.44 35.69 -45.21
N GLN A 60 -47.28 34.71 -46.12
CA GLN A 60 -46.46 33.53 -45.87
C GLN A 60 -44.98 33.90 -45.63
N THR A 61 -44.46 34.87 -46.37
CA THR A 61 -43.08 35.35 -46.21
C THR A 61 -42.87 36.03 -44.85
N ILE A 62 -43.86 36.80 -44.38
CA ILE A 62 -43.84 37.41 -43.04
C ILE A 62 -43.77 36.32 -41.97
N GLN A 63 -44.64 35.30 -42.03
CA GLN A 63 -44.63 34.19 -41.06
C GLN A 63 -43.29 33.43 -41.07
N ALA A 64 -42.75 33.14 -42.26
CA ALA A 64 -41.45 32.49 -42.39
C ALA A 64 -40.32 33.34 -41.79
N THR A 65 -40.38 34.66 -41.97
CA THR A 65 -39.40 35.60 -41.42
C THR A 65 -39.47 35.65 -39.89
N GLU A 66 -40.68 35.69 -39.31
CA GLU A 66 -40.87 35.63 -37.86
C GLU A 66 -40.31 34.34 -37.27
N GLN A 67 -40.54 33.19 -37.92
CA GLN A 67 -39.98 31.92 -37.51
C GLN A 67 -38.44 31.93 -37.57
N ILE A 68 -37.85 32.47 -38.65
CA ILE A 68 -36.40 32.63 -38.78
C ILE A 68 -35.84 33.50 -37.64
N THR A 69 -36.49 34.62 -37.32
CA THR A 69 -36.07 35.49 -36.22
C THR A 69 -36.07 34.75 -34.89
N SER A 70 -37.13 33.96 -34.60
CA SER A 70 -37.21 33.14 -33.40
C SER A 70 -36.07 32.12 -33.32
N SER A 71 -35.81 31.39 -34.41
CA SER A 71 -34.70 30.42 -34.46
C SER A 71 -33.33 31.08 -34.30
N ILE A 72 -33.12 32.28 -34.86
CA ILE A 72 -31.86 33.03 -34.66
C ILE A 72 -31.67 33.41 -33.19
N GLN A 73 -32.75 33.80 -32.49
CA GLN A 73 -32.70 34.11 -31.06
C GLN A 73 -32.36 32.87 -30.22
N GLU A 74 -32.94 31.72 -30.53
CA GLU A 74 -32.57 30.45 -29.90
C GLU A 74 -31.09 30.11 -30.13
N VAL A 75 -30.59 30.24 -31.37
CA VAL A 75 -29.18 30.03 -31.70
C VAL A 75 -28.26 30.98 -30.94
N ALA A 76 -28.63 32.26 -30.83
CA ALA A 76 -27.86 33.24 -30.07
C ALA A 76 -27.78 32.85 -28.58
N SER A 77 -28.91 32.47 -27.97
CA SER A 77 -28.96 32.03 -26.58
C SER A 77 -28.16 30.74 -26.34
N GLY A 78 -28.23 29.79 -27.26
CA GLY A 78 -27.44 28.55 -27.22
C GLY A 78 -25.94 28.82 -27.36
N SER A 79 -25.55 29.78 -28.21
CA SER A 79 -24.15 30.20 -28.38
C SER A 79 -23.58 30.86 -27.13
N GLU A 80 -24.37 31.69 -26.43
CA GLU A 80 -23.99 32.29 -25.16
C GLU A 80 -23.79 31.22 -24.07
N ALA A 81 -24.73 30.28 -23.96
CA ALA A 81 -24.61 29.15 -23.05
C ALA A 81 -23.38 28.28 -23.35
N GLN A 82 -23.08 28.03 -24.63
CA GLN A 82 -21.89 27.31 -25.06
C GLN A 82 -20.60 28.03 -24.66
N GLY A 83 -20.55 29.36 -24.80
CA GLY A 83 -19.42 30.19 -24.36
C GLY A 83 -19.17 30.10 -22.85
N LYS A 84 -20.25 30.09 -22.06
CA LYS A 84 -20.16 29.88 -20.60
C LYS A 84 -19.62 28.49 -20.27
N ASN A 85 -20.16 27.44 -20.88
CA ASN A 85 -19.72 26.06 -20.65
C ASN A 85 -18.25 25.84 -21.05
N ALA A 86 -17.78 26.49 -22.13
CA ALA A 86 -16.38 26.45 -22.55
C ALA A 86 -15.45 27.09 -21.51
N THR A 87 -15.89 28.21 -20.91
CA THR A 87 -15.14 28.89 -19.84
C THR A 87 -15.06 28.03 -18.57
N GLU A 88 -16.17 27.41 -18.17
CA GLU A 88 -16.22 26.48 -17.04
C GLU A 88 -15.34 25.25 -17.27
N SER A 89 -15.38 24.68 -18.48
CA SER A 89 -14.51 23.56 -18.87
C SER A 89 -13.03 23.94 -18.83
N SER A 90 -12.68 25.14 -19.31
CA SER A 90 -11.30 25.66 -19.25
C SER A 90 -10.82 25.83 -17.80
N ALA A 91 -11.70 26.32 -16.91
CA ALA A 91 -11.39 26.42 -15.49
C ALA A 91 -11.20 25.04 -14.84
N ALA A 92 -12.06 24.07 -15.14
CA ALA A 92 -11.93 22.70 -14.68
C ALA A 92 -10.62 22.05 -15.14
N MET A 93 -10.24 22.25 -16.41
CA MET A 93 -8.96 21.77 -16.96
C MET A 93 -7.76 22.37 -16.24
N LYS A 94 -7.77 23.66 -15.92
CA LYS A 94 -6.69 24.29 -15.13
C LYS A 94 -6.55 23.67 -13.74
N THR A 95 -7.68 23.38 -13.07
CA THR A 95 -7.67 22.70 -11.77
C THR A 95 -7.14 21.27 -11.91
N MET A 96 -7.53 20.55 -12.96
CA MET A 96 -7.02 19.20 -13.25
C MET A 96 -5.50 19.21 -13.45
N THR A 97 -4.97 20.16 -14.23
CA THR A 97 -3.51 20.30 -14.41
C THR A 97 -2.77 20.52 -13.09
N LYS A 98 -3.30 21.37 -12.21
CA LYS A 98 -2.71 21.56 -10.87
C LYS A 98 -2.73 20.27 -10.05
N GLY A 99 -3.85 19.53 -10.10
CA GLY A 99 -3.97 18.23 -9.45
C GLY A 99 -2.95 17.22 -9.95
N ILE A 100 -2.74 17.14 -11.26
CA ILE A 100 -1.73 16.26 -11.89
C ILE A 100 -0.31 16.67 -11.46
N GLN A 101 0.02 17.97 -11.42
CA GLN A 101 1.32 18.44 -10.96
C GLN A 101 1.57 18.09 -9.49
N GLN A 102 0.55 18.24 -8.63
CA GLN A 102 0.66 17.87 -7.22
C GLN A 102 0.80 16.35 -7.06
N LEU A 103 0.03 15.57 -7.82
CA LEU A 103 0.15 14.11 -7.83
C LEU A 103 1.56 13.67 -8.22
N ALA A 104 2.13 14.25 -9.29
CA ALA A 104 3.51 13.95 -9.70
C ALA A 104 4.52 14.24 -8.59
N ALA A 105 4.41 15.39 -7.91
CA ALA A 105 5.28 15.75 -6.80
C ALA A 105 5.14 14.78 -5.61
N THR A 106 3.91 14.39 -5.26
CA THR A 106 3.66 13.40 -4.20
C THR A 106 4.22 12.03 -4.58
N THR A 107 4.01 11.57 -5.81
CA THR A 107 4.53 10.29 -6.30
C THR A 107 6.06 10.25 -6.26
N SER A 108 6.75 11.34 -6.63
CA SER A 108 8.20 11.43 -6.49
C SER A 108 8.66 11.34 -5.03
N ALA A 109 7.98 12.02 -4.10
CA ALA A 109 8.30 11.95 -2.67
C ALA A 109 8.08 10.55 -2.09
N VAL A 110 7.00 9.85 -2.50
CA VAL A 110 6.74 8.46 -2.09
C VAL A 110 7.82 7.53 -2.66
N SER A 111 8.33 7.77 -3.88
CA SER A 111 9.42 6.99 -4.47
C SER A 111 10.71 7.11 -3.65
N GLU A 112 11.06 8.32 -3.25
CA GLU A 112 12.24 8.58 -2.41
C GLU A 112 12.11 7.90 -1.04
N LEU A 113 10.94 8.02 -0.40
CA LEU A 113 10.66 7.35 0.88
C LEU A 113 10.70 5.82 0.75
N ALA A 114 10.23 5.25 -0.36
CA ALA A 114 10.33 3.82 -0.63
C ALA A 114 11.79 3.36 -0.72
N ILE A 115 12.65 4.11 -1.43
CA ILE A 115 14.09 3.81 -1.52
C ILE A 115 14.78 3.87 -0.14
N GLU A 116 14.47 4.90 0.66
CA GLU A 116 15.01 5.02 2.01
C GLU A 116 14.54 3.85 2.90
N THR A 117 13.25 3.52 2.86
CA THR A 117 12.70 2.41 3.64
C THR A 117 13.29 1.06 3.23
N ASN A 118 13.56 0.85 1.93
CA ASN A 118 14.25 -0.35 1.45
C ASN A 118 15.68 -0.44 2.03
N THR A 119 16.37 0.70 2.07
CA THR A 119 17.74 0.79 2.62
C THR A 119 17.75 0.44 4.11
N GLU A 120 16.83 1.00 4.89
CA GLU A 120 16.71 0.71 6.32
C GLU A 120 16.27 -0.74 6.60
N ALA A 121 15.37 -1.30 5.78
CA ALA A 121 14.99 -2.70 5.90
C ALA A 121 16.17 -3.65 5.64
N ASN A 122 17.00 -3.35 4.63
CA ASN A 122 18.22 -4.13 4.36
C ASN A 122 19.25 -4.03 5.50
N LYS A 123 19.46 -2.84 6.07
CA LYS A 123 20.30 -2.66 7.27
C LYS A 123 19.76 -3.45 8.47
N GLY A 124 18.44 -3.51 8.62
CA GLY A 124 17.76 -4.33 9.62
C GLY A 124 18.09 -5.82 9.45
N ASN A 125 17.96 -6.33 8.23
CA ASN A 125 18.34 -7.71 7.89
C ASN A 125 19.82 -8.03 8.18
N GLU A 126 20.74 -7.14 7.79
CA GLU A 126 22.17 -7.32 8.09
C GLU A 126 22.42 -7.36 9.61
N SER A 127 21.74 -6.49 10.36
CA SER A 127 21.85 -6.46 11.82
C SER A 127 21.32 -7.75 12.46
N LEU A 128 20.21 -8.30 11.96
CA LEU A 128 19.69 -9.59 12.43
C LEU A 128 20.63 -10.74 12.10
N HIS A 129 21.25 -10.75 10.92
CA HIS A 129 22.23 -11.76 10.55
C HIS A 129 23.43 -11.77 11.51
N ARG A 130 23.90 -10.58 11.93
CA ARG A 130 24.93 -10.44 12.96
C ARG A 130 24.46 -10.98 14.32
N VAL A 131 23.20 -10.74 14.70
CA VAL A 131 22.62 -11.29 15.93
C VAL A 131 22.55 -12.82 15.89
N ILE A 132 22.17 -13.43 14.75
CA ILE A 132 22.15 -14.89 14.59
C ILE A 132 23.55 -15.46 14.82
N THR A 133 24.56 -14.90 14.16
CA THR A 133 25.96 -15.34 14.30
C THR A 133 26.46 -15.19 15.75
N GLN A 134 26.06 -14.11 16.42
CA GLN A 134 26.39 -13.87 17.82
C GLN A 134 25.70 -14.88 18.75
N MET A 135 24.44 -15.24 18.47
CA MET A 135 23.70 -16.25 19.24
C MET A 135 24.29 -17.64 19.07
N ASP A 136 24.77 -18.01 17.88
CA ASP A 136 25.52 -19.25 17.66
C ASP A 136 26.80 -19.30 18.49
N THR A 137 27.51 -18.17 18.57
CA THR A 137 28.73 -18.03 19.39
C THR A 137 28.40 -18.17 20.88
N ILE A 138 27.31 -17.54 21.35
CA ILE A 138 26.83 -17.67 22.73
C ILE A 138 26.44 -19.11 23.04
N ASN A 139 25.71 -19.78 22.14
CA ASN A 139 25.31 -21.18 22.30
C ASN A 139 26.54 -22.09 22.46
N ALA A 140 27.55 -21.90 21.61
CA ALA A 140 28.81 -22.65 21.69
C ALA A 140 29.52 -22.42 23.03
N ALA A 141 29.60 -21.17 23.50
CA ALA A 141 30.24 -20.84 24.79
C ALA A 141 29.49 -21.44 25.99
N VAL A 142 28.15 -21.49 25.95
CA VAL A 142 27.33 -22.12 27.00
C VAL A 142 27.56 -23.63 27.02
N LEU A 143 27.59 -24.29 25.85
CA LEU A 143 27.86 -25.73 25.75
C LEU A 143 29.27 -26.10 26.23
N GLU A 144 30.28 -25.28 25.88
CA GLU A 144 31.64 -25.45 26.37
C GLU A 144 31.69 -25.31 27.90
N SER A 145 31.03 -24.27 28.44
CA SER A 145 30.97 -24.05 29.89
C SER A 145 30.29 -25.23 30.61
N ALA A 146 29.21 -25.79 30.05
CA ALA A 146 28.54 -26.96 30.57
C ALA A 146 29.46 -28.20 30.60
N SER A 147 30.29 -28.38 29.58
CA SER A 147 31.30 -29.44 29.53
C SER A 147 32.36 -29.28 30.63
N VAL A 148 32.88 -28.06 30.82
CA VAL A 148 33.88 -27.76 31.86
C VAL A 148 33.31 -28.00 33.26
N VAL A 149 32.10 -27.52 33.55
CA VAL A 149 31.44 -27.73 34.85
C VAL A 149 31.15 -29.22 35.09
N LYS A 150 30.76 -29.96 34.04
CA LYS A 150 30.56 -31.41 34.15
C LYS A 150 31.85 -32.15 34.49
N ASN A 151 32.98 -31.77 33.89
CA ASN A 151 34.28 -32.32 34.26
C ASN A 151 34.67 -31.97 35.70
N LEU A 152 34.37 -30.75 36.16
CA LEU A 152 34.57 -30.38 37.56
C LEU A 152 33.75 -31.28 38.51
N GLY A 153 32.49 -31.56 38.16
CA GLY A 153 31.66 -32.51 38.90
C GLY A 153 32.28 -33.90 38.99
N ASN A 154 32.83 -34.41 37.87
CA ASN A 154 33.54 -35.70 37.85
C ASN A 154 34.79 -35.69 38.75
N HIS A 155 35.61 -34.64 38.69
CA HIS A 155 36.78 -34.49 39.57
C HIS A 155 36.37 -34.40 41.05
N SER A 156 35.26 -33.73 41.37
CA SER A 156 34.74 -33.69 42.73
C SER A 156 34.27 -35.06 43.23
N VAL A 157 33.78 -35.94 42.36
CA VAL A 157 33.49 -37.34 42.71
C VAL A 157 34.78 -38.11 43.01
N GLU A 158 35.82 -37.95 42.19
CA GLU A 158 37.13 -38.57 42.43
C GLU A 158 37.76 -38.10 43.75
N ILE A 159 37.71 -36.80 44.03
CA ILE A 159 38.20 -36.25 45.32
C ILE A 159 37.38 -36.82 46.48
N GLY A 160 36.06 -36.95 46.35
CA GLY A 160 35.21 -37.59 47.36
C GLY A 160 35.67 -39.00 47.71
N ASN A 161 36.04 -39.81 46.71
CA ASN A 161 36.59 -41.16 46.93
C ASN A 161 37.94 -41.14 47.67
N ILE A 162 38.82 -40.19 47.34
CA ILE A 162 40.12 -40.02 48.03
C ILE A 162 39.91 -39.63 49.50
N ILE A 163 38.97 -38.73 49.78
CA ILE A 163 38.65 -38.32 51.15
C ILE A 163 38.07 -39.49 51.96
N GLY A 164 37.24 -40.34 51.34
CA GLY A 164 36.80 -41.60 51.94
C GLY A 164 37.97 -42.47 52.37
N LEU A 165 38.93 -42.72 51.47
CA LEU A 165 40.15 -43.48 51.77
C LEU A 165 40.99 -42.85 52.89
N ILE A 166 41.13 -41.52 52.92
CA ILE A 166 41.86 -40.83 54.00
C ILE A 166 41.16 -41.02 55.34
N THR A 167 39.83 -40.99 55.35
CA THR A 167 39.01 -41.22 56.56
C THR A 167 39.24 -42.65 57.08
N ASP A 168 39.23 -43.65 56.19
CA ASP A 168 39.52 -45.05 56.51
C ASP A 168 40.94 -45.23 57.07
N ILE A 169 41.95 -44.58 56.45
CA ILE A 169 43.34 -44.62 56.92
C ILE A 169 43.47 -43.96 58.30
N ALA A 170 42.82 -42.82 58.53
CA ALA A 170 42.83 -42.14 59.82
C ALA A 170 42.20 -43.02 60.90
N GLU A 171 41.08 -43.69 60.61
CA GLU A 171 40.43 -44.60 61.53
C GLU A 171 41.29 -45.84 61.84
N GLN A 172 41.95 -46.40 60.82
CA GLN A 172 42.87 -47.52 60.99
C GLN A 172 44.13 -47.13 61.79
N THR A 173 44.65 -45.92 61.57
CA THR A 173 45.79 -45.36 62.30
C THR A 173 45.42 -45.09 63.76
N ASN A 174 44.20 -44.60 64.02
CA ASN A 174 43.66 -44.42 65.37
C ASN A 174 43.58 -45.76 66.12
N LEU A 175 43.09 -46.81 65.45
CA LEU A 175 43.03 -48.18 65.98
C LEU A 175 44.42 -48.76 66.27
N LEU A 176 45.40 -48.53 65.38
CA LEU A 176 46.79 -48.93 65.58
C LEU A 176 47.44 -48.19 66.76
N ALA A 177 47.21 -46.88 66.86
CA ALA A 177 47.70 -46.05 67.96
C ALA A 177 47.11 -46.49 69.30
N LEU A 178 45.81 -46.83 69.33
CA LEU A 178 45.15 -47.36 70.51
C LEU A 178 45.77 -48.71 70.95
N ASN A 179 46.00 -49.63 70.02
CA ASN A 179 46.67 -50.90 70.30
C ASN A 179 48.10 -50.69 70.83
N ALA A 180 48.84 -49.74 70.25
CA ALA A 180 50.18 -49.38 70.72
C ALA A 180 50.15 -48.76 72.13
N ALA A 181 49.18 -47.90 72.44
CA ALA A 181 48.99 -47.33 73.76
C ALA A 181 48.66 -48.40 74.81
N ILE A 182 47.82 -49.38 74.47
CA ILE A 182 47.50 -50.53 75.32
C ILE A 182 48.77 -51.35 75.62
N GLU A 183 49.56 -51.68 74.61
CA GLU A 183 50.77 -52.50 74.80
C GLU A 183 51.89 -51.73 75.52
N ALA A 184 51.99 -50.41 75.30
CA ALA A 184 52.88 -49.54 76.06
C ALA A 184 52.49 -49.45 77.55
N ALA A 185 51.20 -49.39 77.87
CA ALA A 185 50.71 -49.46 79.25
C ALA A 185 51.01 -50.82 79.88
N ARG A 186 50.96 -51.89 79.09
CA ARG A 186 51.25 -53.27 79.52
C ARG A 186 52.73 -53.50 79.84
N ALA A 187 53.64 -52.79 79.18
CA ALA A 187 55.09 -52.84 79.42
C ALA A 187 55.55 -52.06 80.68
N GLY A 188 54.64 -51.39 81.40
CA GLY A 188 54.94 -50.67 82.64
C GLY A 188 55.94 -49.52 82.44
N ASP A 189 56.93 -49.41 83.33
CA ASP A 189 57.90 -48.30 83.33
C ASP A 189 58.78 -48.25 82.06
N HIS A 190 59.00 -49.38 81.40
CA HIS A 190 59.75 -49.45 80.13
C HIS A 190 58.95 -48.94 78.92
N GLY A 191 57.62 -48.85 79.03
CA GLY A 191 56.71 -48.42 77.96
C GLY A 191 56.34 -46.93 77.97
N ARG A 192 56.72 -46.16 78.99
CA ARG A 192 56.30 -44.74 79.13
C ARG A 192 56.60 -43.87 77.91
N GLY A 193 57.78 -44.04 77.29
CA GLY A 193 58.13 -43.29 76.07
C GLY A 193 57.26 -43.66 74.87
N PHE A 194 56.92 -44.95 74.72
CA PHE A 194 56.04 -45.44 73.66
C PHE A 194 54.58 -45.02 73.87
N ALA A 195 54.12 -44.94 75.12
CA ALA A 195 52.76 -44.48 75.44
C ALA A 195 52.53 -43.03 75.00
N VAL A 196 53.50 -42.14 75.22
CA VAL A 196 53.42 -40.74 74.78
C VAL A 196 53.35 -40.63 73.26
N VAL A 197 54.16 -41.42 72.54
CA VAL A 197 54.13 -41.44 71.07
C VAL A 197 52.79 -41.99 70.57
N ALA A 198 52.26 -43.05 71.17
CA ALA A 198 50.99 -43.63 70.80
C ALA A 198 49.81 -42.65 70.99
N ASP A 199 49.78 -41.91 72.11
CA ASP A 199 48.75 -40.87 72.33
C ASP A 199 48.87 -39.71 71.32
N GLU A 200 50.09 -39.30 70.95
CA GLU A 200 50.28 -38.25 69.94
C GLU A 200 49.85 -38.71 68.54
N VAL A 201 50.16 -39.95 68.15
CA VAL A 201 49.68 -40.56 66.89
C VAL A 201 48.15 -40.66 66.89
N LYS A 202 47.55 -41.05 68.03
CA LYS A 202 46.09 -41.12 68.18
C LYS A 202 45.45 -39.75 67.93
N LYS A 203 46.01 -38.71 68.56
CA LYS A 203 45.54 -37.33 68.41
C LYS A 203 45.67 -36.81 66.97
N LEU A 204 46.79 -37.11 66.31
CA LEU A 204 46.97 -36.78 64.89
C LEU A 204 45.97 -37.51 64.00
N ALA A 205 45.68 -38.78 64.28
CA ALA A 205 44.69 -39.57 63.55
C ALA A 205 43.27 -38.99 63.71
N ASP A 206 42.87 -38.62 64.92
CA ASP A 206 41.58 -37.95 65.18
C ASP A 206 41.50 -36.59 64.46
N GLN A 207 42.58 -35.80 64.46
CA GLN A 207 42.64 -34.52 63.72
C GLN A 207 42.57 -34.72 62.20
N SER A 208 43.22 -35.77 61.66
CA SER A 208 43.13 -36.13 60.24
C SER A 208 41.71 -36.56 59.87
N LYS A 209 41.04 -37.34 60.71
CA LYS A 209 39.63 -37.74 60.51
C LYS A 209 38.71 -36.52 60.48
N GLN A 210 38.82 -35.63 61.47
CA GLN A 210 38.02 -34.42 61.52
C GLN A 210 38.25 -33.51 60.29
N SER A 211 39.50 -33.38 59.83
CA SER A 211 39.83 -32.61 58.63
C SER A 211 39.24 -33.26 57.36
N ALA A 212 39.31 -34.59 57.26
CA ALA A 212 38.72 -35.32 56.14
C ALA A 212 37.19 -35.16 56.09
N GLU A 213 36.49 -35.21 57.24
CA GLU A 213 35.05 -34.95 57.32
C GLU A 213 34.67 -33.53 56.88
N GLN A 214 35.47 -32.52 57.26
CA GLN A 214 35.27 -31.13 56.80
C GLN A 214 35.45 -31.00 55.28
N ILE A 215 36.49 -31.63 54.72
CA ILE A 215 36.70 -31.63 53.26
C ILE A 215 35.57 -32.39 52.55
N ALA A 216 35.07 -33.50 53.10
CA ALA A 216 33.95 -34.24 52.54
C ALA A 216 32.69 -33.37 52.44
N SER A 217 32.39 -32.56 53.46
CA SER A 217 31.28 -31.60 53.43
C SER A 217 31.45 -30.57 52.29
N LEU A 218 32.63 -29.97 52.17
CA LEU A 218 32.93 -29.01 51.10
C LEU A 218 32.81 -29.63 49.71
N ILE A 219 33.27 -30.89 49.53
CA ILE A 219 33.13 -31.60 48.27
C ILE A 219 31.67 -31.89 47.94
N SER A 220 30.85 -32.25 48.93
CA SER A 220 29.41 -32.44 48.75
C SER A 220 28.72 -31.13 48.30
N GLU A 221 29.09 -30.00 48.88
CA GLU A 221 28.59 -28.68 48.47
C GLU A 221 29.00 -28.35 47.03
N ILE A 222 30.26 -28.57 46.67
CA ILE A 222 30.76 -28.37 45.29
C ILE A 222 30.02 -29.28 44.29
N GLN A 223 29.75 -30.53 44.64
CA GLN A 223 28.95 -31.43 43.78
C GLN A 223 27.51 -30.93 43.59
N GLN A 224 26.89 -30.39 44.64
CA GLN A 224 25.56 -29.81 44.54
C GLN A 224 25.56 -28.56 43.64
N ASP A 225 26.54 -27.68 43.82
CA ASP A 225 26.67 -26.44 43.04
C ASP A 225 26.98 -26.71 41.57
N THR A 226 27.85 -27.69 41.28
CA THR A 226 28.15 -28.10 39.89
C THR A 226 26.91 -28.69 39.19
N ASN A 227 26.15 -29.56 39.85
CA ASN A 227 24.89 -30.07 39.30
C ASN A 227 23.86 -28.96 39.04
N ARG A 228 23.76 -28.00 39.97
CA ARG A 228 22.90 -26.83 39.78
C ARG A 228 23.37 -25.99 38.59
N ALA A 229 24.66 -25.75 38.46
CA ALA A 229 25.24 -24.98 37.34
C ALA A 229 24.97 -25.65 35.99
N VAL A 230 25.10 -26.99 35.88
CA VAL A 230 24.73 -27.74 34.66
C VAL A 230 23.26 -27.54 34.30
N THR A 231 22.35 -27.60 35.28
CA THR A 231 20.91 -27.41 35.06
C THR A 231 20.59 -25.99 34.56
N VAL A 232 21.25 -24.98 35.13
CA VAL A 232 21.10 -23.58 34.71
C VAL A 232 21.65 -23.38 33.29
N MET A 233 22.77 -24.02 32.95
CA MET A 233 23.33 -23.96 31.60
C MET A 233 22.42 -24.62 30.56
N ASP A 234 21.80 -25.75 30.87
CA ASP A 234 20.83 -26.41 29.98
C ASP A 234 19.61 -25.51 29.71
N THR A 235 19.10 -24.85 30.76
CA THR A 235 18.05 -23.83 30.62
C THR A 235 18.53 -22.66 29.76
N GLY A 236 19.77 -22.20 29.95
CA GLY A 236 20.39 -21.15 29.13
C GLY A 236 20.48 -21.51 27.66
N THR A 237 20.82 -22.76 27.33
CA THR A 237 20.82 -23.27 25.94
C THR A 237 19.42 -23.23 25.33
N GLN A 238 18.38 -23.60 26.10
CA GLN A 238 17.00 -23.51 25.62
C GLN A 238 16.56 -22.07 25.34
N GLU A 239 16.90 -21.13 26.23
CA GLU A 239 16.59 -19.70 26.05
C GLU A 239 17.27 -19.11 24.82
N VAL A 240 18.53 -19.50 24.54
CA VAL A 240 19.22 -19.08 23.30
C VAL A 240 18.49 -19.62 22.06
N GLN A 241 18.05 -20.88 22.07
CA GLN A 241 17.28 -21.45 20.94
C GLN A 241 15.92 -20.76 20.74
N VAL A 242 15.24 -20.37 21.82
CA VAL A 242 14.02 -19.54 21.75
C VAL A 242 14.35 -18.18 21.12
N GLY A 243 15.42 -17.52 21.58
CA GLY A 243 15.90 -16.25 21.03
C GLY A 243 16.19 -16.33 19.52
N MET A 244 16.88 -17.38 19.08
CA MET A 244 17.16 -17.61 17.66
C MET A 244 15.88 -17.72 16.82
N ARG A 245 14.84 -18.39 17.33
CA ARG A 245 13.54 -18.47 16.62
C ARG A 245 12.88 -17.10 16.48
N VAL A 246 12.92 -16.28 17.52
CA VAL A 246 12.37 -14.90 17.47
C VAL A 246 13.11 -14.04 16.46
N VAL A 247 14.45 -14.12 16.45
CA VAL A 247 15.28 -13.39 15.48
C VAL A 247 14.98 -13.82 14.05
N LYS A 248 14.76 -15.12 13.80
CA LYS A 248 14.38 -15.62 12.48
C LYS A 248 13.03 -15.10 11.99
N VAL A 249 12.03 -15.01 12.88
CA VAL A 249 10.73 -14.39 12.53
C VAL A 249 10.91 -12.91 12.18
N ALA A 250 11.79 -12.20 12.89
CA ALA A 250 12.10 -10.82 12.55
C ALA A 250 12.79 -10.71 11.18
N GLU A 251 13.70 -11.61 10.85
CA GLU A 251 14.39 -11.68 9.54
C GLU A 251 13.37 -11.88 8.41
N GLU A 252 12.45 -12.84 8.55
CA GLU A 252 11.36 -13.05 7.60
C GLU A 252 10.48 -11.80 7.45
N GLY A 253 10.22 -11.08 8.54
CA GLY A 253 9.48 -9.82 8.55
C GLY A 253 10.17 -8.71 7.73
N PHE A 254 11.48 -8.52 7.92
CA PHE A 254 12.25 -7.56 7.15
C PHE A 254 12.38 -7.93 5.67
N SER A 255 12.58 -9.22 5.34
CA SER A 255 12.50 -9.69 3.96
C SER A 255 11.14 -9.41 3.32
N LYS A 256 10.05 -9.54 4.07
CA LYS A 256 8.71 -9.20 3.56
C LYS A 256 8.55 -7.69 3.33
N ILE A 257 9.13 -6.85 4.19
CA ILE A 257 9.13 -5.39 3.99
C ILE A 257 9.85 -5.02 2.69
N VAL A 258 11.02 -5.62 2.42
CA VAL A 258 11.76 -5.40 1.17
C VAL A 258 10.90 -5.74 -0.06
N GLU A 259 10.27 -6.92 -0.07
CA GLU A 259 9.38 -7.35 -1.17
C GLU A 259 8.19 -6.37 -1.37
N LEU A 260 7.56 -5.93 -0.28
CA LEU A 260 6.44 -4.98 -0.35
C LEU A 260 6.88 -3.62 -0.90
N ILE A 261 8.09 -3.18 -0.59
CA ILE A 261 8.63 -1.91 -1.11
C ILE A 261 8.97 -2.01 -2.59
N GLU A 262 9.48 -3.15 -3.06
CA GLU A 262 9.66 -3.39 -4.50
C GLU A 262 8.34 -3.29 -5.25
N GLN A 263 7.24 -3.83 -4.69
CA GLN A 263 5.90 -3.69 -5.26
C GLN A 263 5.42 -2.24 -5.28
N VAL A 264 5.65 -1.47 -4.20
CA VAL A 264 5.33 -0.04 -4.15
C VAL A 264 6.14 0.73 -5.22
N SER A 265 7.42 0.42 -5.37
CA SER A 265 8.27 1.04 -6.40
C SER A 265 7.75 0.76 -7.81
N HIS A 266 7.31 -0.47 -8.08
CA HIS A 266 6.68 -0.82 -9.36
C HIS A 266 5.38 -0.04 -9.61
N GLN A 267 4.49 0.04 -8.62
CA GLN A 267 3.23 0.80 -8.74
C GLN A 267 3.46 2.30 -8.96
N ILE A 268 4.50 2.85 -8.34
CA ILE A 268 4.92 4.24 -8.58
C ILE A 268 5.39 4.43 -10.02
N GLN A 269 6.20 3.51 -10.54
CA GLN A 269 6.66 3.54 -11.92
C GLN A 269 5.48 3.55 -12.91
N GLU A 270 4.46 2.70 -12.66
CA GLU A 270 3.21 2.66 -13.44
C GLU A 270 2.38 3.94 -13.31
N ALA A 271 2.28 4.51 -12.11
CA ALA A 271 1.52 5.75 -11.89
C ALA A 271 2.14 6.98 -12.56
N THR A 272 3.44 6.92 -12.89
CA THR A 272 4.17 8.03 -13.53
C THR A 272 4.23 7.92 -15.06
N THR A 273 3.86 6.78 -15.64
CA THR A 273 3.85 6.54 -17.10
C THR A 273 2.52 6.84 -17.78
N VAL A 274 1.50 7.32 -17.05
CA VAL A 274 0.19 7.76 -17.57
C VAL A 274 0.16 9.29 -17.70
#